data_AF-A0A497FSV5-F1
#
_entry.id   AF-A0A497FSV5-F1
#
_cell.length_a   1.000
_cell.length_b   1.000
_cell.length_c   1.000
_cell.angle_alpha   90.00
_cell.angle_beta   90.00
_cell.angle_gamma   90.00
#
_symmetry.space_group_name_H-M   'P 1'
#
loop_
_entity.id
_entity.type
_entity.pdbx_description
1 polymer ?
#
loop_
_entity_poly.entity_id
_entity_poly.type
_entity_poly.pdbx_seq_one_letter_code
_entity_poly.pdbx_strand_id
1 'polypeptide(L)'
;MVSHTLHVKWCIRLGVLEKVCREVNIIIDRKCGKHDVGRREGLVYIDAGGIKIPVIGRGRRYAGMKIGGLSIRKTYLDAEELAECLRKFYGEPIPDCVLKSAFLHHFLDEIKDIIKTGVIEAGEAEKIVSEVASRLEGFKNLKASIFEEVYRFLQKHAREVIDDVLKEV
;
A
#
# COMPACT_ATOMS: atom_id res chain seq x y z
N MET A 1 3.42 -1.67 -7.63
CA MET A 1 2.20 -0.92 -8.03
C MET A 1 1.36 -1.65 -9.06
N VAL A 2 0.05 -1.62 -8.90
CA VAL A 2 -0.95 -1.91 -9.94
C VAL A 2 -1.09 -0.74 -10.92
N SER A 3 -1.79 -0.93 -12.03
CA SER A 3 -2.00 0.12 -13.02
C SER A 3 -2.91 1.23 -12.47
N HIS A 4 -2.72 2.47 -12.96
CA HIS A 4 -3.64 3.57 -12.67
C HIS A 4 -5.09 3.22 -13.04
N THR A 5 -5.30 2.45 -14.10
CA THR A 5 -6.63 2.00 -14.54
C THR A 5 -7.27 1.12 -13.48
N LEU A 6 -6.52 0.19 -12.89
CA LEU A 6 -7.05 -0.70 -11.84
C LEU A 6 -7.36 0.07 -10.55
N HIS A 7 -6.49 1.00 -10.16
CA HIS A 7 -6.74 1.89 -9.03
C HIS A 7 -8.04 2.68 -9.22
N VAL A 8 -8.24 3.30 -10.39
CA VAL A 8 -9.45 4.08 -10.69
C VAL A 8 -10.69 3.20 -10.71
N LYS A 9 -10.63 2.00 -11.31
CA LYS A 9 -11.74 1.04 -11.36
C LYS A 9 -12.27 0.73 -9.96
N TRP A 10 -11.39 0.32 -9.05
CA TRP A 10 -11.79 -0.06 -7.70
C TRP A 10 -12.19 1.15 -6.84
N CYS A 11 -11.56 2.30 -7.07
CA CYS A 11 -11.89 3.54 -6.36
C CYS A 11 -13.31 4.05 -6.71
N ILE A 12 -13.71 3.95 -7.98
CA ILE A 12 -15.09 4.25 -8.39
C ILE A 12 -16.07 3.28 -7.73
N ARG A 13 -15.73 1.98 -7.71
CA ARG A 13 -16.58 0.96 -7.09
C ARG A 13 -16.71 1.12 -5.56
N LEU A 14 -15.73 1.73 -4.91
CA LEU A 14 -15.77 2.15 -3.51
C LEU A 14 -16.67 3.40 -3.28
N GLY A 15 -17.21 4.00 -4.36
CA GLY A 15 -18.12 5.14 -4.29
C GLY A 15 -17.43 6.51 -4.34
N VAL A 16 -16.16 6.56 -4.75
CA VAL A 16 -15.42 7.82 -4.93
C VAL A 16 -15.53 8.29 -6.39
N LEU A 17 -15.71 9.59 -6.60
CA LEU A 17 -15.79 10.15 -7.95
C LEU A 17 -14.49 9.90 -8.73
N GLU A 18 -14.62 9.51 -9.99
CA GLU A 18 -13.48 9.20 -10.86
C GLU A 18 -12.43 10.31 -10.91
N LYS A 19 -12.87 11.57 -10.94
CA LYS A 19 -11.97 12.74 -10.92
C LYS A 19 -11.06 12.72 -9.70
N VAL A 20 -11.62 12.46 -8.52
CA VAL A 20 -10.87 12.36 -7.26
C VAL A 20 -9.93 11.17 -7.29
N CYS A 21 -10.40 10.00 -7.76
CA CYS A 21 -9.56 8.81 -7.88
C CYS A 21 -8.31 9.04 -8.73
N ARG A 22 -8.49 9.63 -9.92
CA ARG A 22 -7.38 9.95 -10.83
C ARG A 22 -6.43 10.96 -10.21
N GLU A 23 -6.97 12.02 -9.61
CA GLU A 23 -6.19 13.09 -9.02
C GLU A 23 -5.35 12.61 -7.84
N VAL A 24 -5.94 11.85 -6.91
CA VAL A 24 -5.24 11.31 -5.74
C VAL A 24 -4.13 10.33 -6.14
N ASN A 25 -4.38 9.43 -7.10
CA ASN A 25 -3.33 8.55 -7.62
C ASN A 25 -2.14 9.34 -8.16
N ILE A 26 -2.40 10.38 -8.96
CA ILE A 26 -1.33 11.25 -9.50
C ILE A 26 -0.58 11.96 -8.37
N ILE A 27 -1.30 12.41 -7.33
CA ILE A 27 -0.68 13.09 -6.19
C ILE A 27 0.29 12.15 -5.47
N ILE A 28 -0.17 10.94 -5.12
CA ILE A 28 0.61 9.93 -4.40
C ILE A 28 1.83 9.48 -5.22
N ASP A 29 1.69 9.35 -6.55
CA ASP A 29 2.75 8.77 -7.38
C ASP A 29 3.78 9.78 -7.86
N ARG A 30 3.42 11.08 -7.95
CA ARG A 30 4.21 12.05 -8.72
C ARG A 30 4.34 13.43 -8.10
N LYS A 31 3.36 13.92 -7.33
CA LYS A 31 3.30 15.36 -6.99
C LYS A 31 3.95 15.74 -5.66
N CYS A 32 4.17 14.80 -4.74
CA CYS A 32 4.78 15.09 -3.45
C CYS A 32 6.29 14.77 -3.37
N GLY A 33 7.00 14.86 -4.51
CA GLY A 33 8.46 14.77 -4.57
C GLY A 33 9.04 13.35 -4.47
N LYS A 34 8.18 12.34 -4.29
CA LYS A 34 8.53 10.92 -4.33
C LYS A 34 7.38 10.10 -4.91
N HIS A 35 7.71 8.88 -5.32
CA HIS A 35 6.74 7.88 -5.77
C HIS A 35 6.20 7.10 -4.56
N ASP A 36 4.94 6.67 -4.61
CA ASP A 36 4.26 5.96 -3.51
C ASP A 36 4.31 6.73 -2.18
N VAL A 37 3.86 7.98 -2.17
CA VAL A 37 3.86 8.82 -0.97
C VAL A 37 3.11 8.15 0.18
N GLY A 38 3.73 8.08 1.36
CA GLY A 38 3.23 7.28 2.49
C GLY A 38 3.95 5.94 2.66
N ARG A 39 4.79 5.53 1.70
CA ARG A 39 5.75 4.42 1.85
C ARG A 39 7.17 4.97 2.02
N ARG A 40 7.91 4.46 3.00
CA ARG A 40 9.36 4.66 3.17
C ARG A 40 10.08 3.32 2.99
N GLU A 41 11.04 3.29 2.08
CA GLU A 41 12.02 2.20 2.02
C GLU A 41 12.93 2.34 3.25
N GLY A 42 12.81 1.43 4.21
CA GLY A 42 13.70 1.35 5.37
C GLY A 42 14.99 0.60 5.03
N LEU A 43 16.08 0.95 5.72
CA LEU A 43 17.32 0.17 5.64
C LEU A 43 17.05 -1.28 6.03
N VAL A 44 17.52 -2.17 5.19
CA VAL A 44 17.55 -3.61 5.43
C VAL A 44 18.52 -3.90 6.56
N TYR A 45 18.13 -4.74 7.51
CA TYR A 45 19.06 -5.32 8.48
C TYR A 45 19.11 -6.83 8.29
N ILE A 46 20.32 -7.38 8.30
CA ILE A 46 20.53 -8.82 8.48
C ILE A 46 20.58 -9.05 9.99
N ASP A 47 19.74 -9.95 10.51
CA ASP A 47 19.82 -10.41 11.90
C ASP A 47 20.77 -11.62 11.97
N ALA A 48 22.01 -11.38 12.39
CA ALA A 48 23.02 -12.41 12.59
C ALA A 48 23.21 -12.66 14.10
N GLY A 49 22.25 -13.35 14.72
CA GLY A 49 22.32 -13.69 16.14
C GLY A 49 22.21 -12.47 17.07
N GLY A 50 21.33 -11.51 16.74
CA GLY A 50 21.05 -10.32 17.56
C GLY A 50 21.79 -9.05 17.13
N ILE A 51 22.68 -9.13 16.13
CA ILE A 51 23.39 -7.97 15.56
C ILE A 51 22.68 -7.51 14.29
N LYS A 52 22.19 -6.26 14.31
CA LYS A 52 21.54 -5.60 13.18
C LYS A 52 22.59 -4.99 12.24
N ILE A 53 22.87 -5.64 11.11
CA ILE A 53 23.83 -5.12 10.11
C ILE A 53 23.07 -4.37 9.00
N PRO A 54 23.27 -3.05 8.83
CA PRO A 54 22.61 -2.29 7.76
C PRO A 54 23.14 -2.70 6.38
N VAL A 55 22.27 -3.18 5.50
CA VAL A 55 22.61 -3.45 4.09
C VAL A 55 22.38 -2.17 3.29
N ILE A 56 23.47 -1.44 3.03
CA ILE A 56 23.46 -0.26 2.17
C ILE A 56 23.48 -0.74 0.72
N GLY A 57 22.30 -1.08 0.19
CA GLY A 57 22.10 -1.43 -1.21
C GLY A 57 21.23 -0.37 -1.90
N ARG A 58 21.70 0.18 -3.04
CA ARG A 58 20.88 1.05 -3.88
C ARG A 58 19.72 0.24 -4.47
N GLY A 59 18.52 0.46 -3.94
CA GLY A 59 17.24 0.18 -4.59
C GLY A 59 16.60 -1.19 -4.35
N ARG A 60 15.30 -1.17 -4.03
CA ARG A 60 14.15 -2.05 -4.40
C ARG A 60 14.29 -3.58 -4.57
N ARG A 61 15.47 -4.19 -4.71
CA ARG A 61 15.67 -5.59 -5.12
C ARG A 61 15.64 -6.62 -3.99
N TYR A 62 15.65 -6.22 -2.73
CA TYR A 62 15.90 -7.16 -1.62
C TYR A 62 14.64 -7.54 -0.81
N ALA A 63 13.48 -6.94 -1.08
CA ALA A 63 12.25 -7.26 -0.36
C ALA A 63 11.83 -8.73 -0.62
N GLY A 64 12.09 -9.62 0.34
CA GLY A 64 11.78 -11.05 0.22
C GLY A 64 12.93 -11.96 -0.21
N MET A 65 14.15 -11.44 -0.41
CA MET A 65 15.32 -12.30 -0.61
C MET A 65 15.82 -12.87 0.73
N LYS A 66 16.21 -14.15 0.72
CA LYS A 66 17.04 -14.75 1.77
C LYS A 66 18.50 -14.72 1.30
N ILE A 67 19.37 -14.01 2.00
CA ILE A 67 20.83 -14.12 1.80
C ILE A 67 21.35 -15.00 2.93
N GLY A 68 21.87 -16.19 2.60
CA GLY A 68 22.40 -17.12 3.60
C GLY A 68 21.39 -17.61 4.65
N GLY A 69 20.09 -17.67 4.31
CA GLY A 69 19.03 -18.08 5.24
C GLY A 69 18.41 -16.97 6.09
N LEU A 70 18.90 -15.72 5.95
CA LEU A 70 18.45 -14.58 6.75
C LEU A 70 17.43 -13.73 5.98
N SER A 71 16.29 -13.46 6.62
CA SER A 71 15.15 -12.75 6.04
C SER A 71 15.37 -11.24 6.04
N ILE A 72 15.28 -10.61 4.87
CA ILE A 72 15.45 -9.17 4.67
C ILE A 72 14.10 -8.51 4.40
N ARG A 73 13.61 -7.63 5.28
CA ARG A 73 12.60 -6.57 4.96
C ARG A 73 12.62 -5.43 5.97
N LYS A 74 12.36 -4.19 5.52
CA LYS A 74 11.32 -3.32 6.09
C LYS A 74 10.98 -2.13 5.16
N THR A 75 9.77 -2.15 4.62
CA THR A 75 9.06 -0.94 4.19
C THR A 75 8.37 -0.41 5.44
N TYR A 76 8.60 0.85 5.80
CA TYR A 76 7.83 1.52 6.85
C TYR A 76 6.77 2.38 6.19
N LEU A 77 5.58 2.45 6.78
CA LEU A 77 4.58 3.41 6.35
C LEU A 77 4.79 4.70 7.11
N ASP A 78 4.69 5.80 6.38
CA ASP A 78 4.68 7.13 6.97
C ASP A 78 3.33 7.78 6.73
N ALA A 79 2.43 7.54 7.68
CA ALA A 79 1.09 8.09 7.68
C ALA A 79 1.13 9.63 7.68
N GLU A 80 2.04 10.24 8.44
CA GLU A 80 2.14 11.70 8.53
C GLU A 80 2.60 12.30 7.19
N GLU A 81 3.56 11.67 6.53
CA GLU A 81 4.00 12.11 5.20
C GLU A 81 2.89 12.04 4.14
N LEU A 82 2.05 10.99 4.20
CA LEU A 82 0.83 10.92 3.38
C LEU A 82 -0.13 12.06 3.75
N ALA A 83 -0.34 12.34 5.04
CA ALA A 83 -1.20 13.42 5.52
C ALA A 83 -0.73 14.78 5.01
N GLU A 84 0.54 15.11 5.23
CA GLU A 84 1.16 16.37 4.78
C GLU A 84 1.03 16.55 3.28
N CYS A 85 1.26 15.48 2.51
CA CYS A 85 1.07 15.50 1.07
C CYS A 85 -0.36 15.84 0.69
N LEU A 86 -1.36 15.16 1.26
CA LEU A 86 -2.76 15.39 0.93
C LEU A 86 -3.25 16.77 1.41
N ARG A 87 -2.81 17.24 2.59
CA ARG A 87 -3.13 18.58 3.12
C ARG A 87 -2.65 19.70 2.19
N LYS A 88 -1.53 19.52 1.49
CA LYS A 88 -1.04 20.52 0.50
C LYS A 88 -2.00 20.76 -0.66
N PHE A 89 -2.82 19.76 -1.03
CA PHE A 89 -3.75 19.86 -2.16
C PHE A 89 -5.20 20.08 -1.73
N TYR A 90 -5.60 19.53 -0.58
CA TYR A 90 -7.00 19.50 -0.15
C TYR A 90 -7.27 20.27 1.16
N GLY A 91 -6.23 20.81 1.79
CA GLY A 91 -6.34 21.53 3.06
C GLY A 91 -6.62 20.63 4.27
N GLU A 92 -7.02 21.25 5.36
CA GLU A 92 -7.41 20.60 6.61
C GLU A 92 -8.85 20.99 6.98
N PRO A 93 -9.75 20.03 7.24
CA PRO A 93 -9.52 18.57 7.23
C PRO A 93 -9.39 17.97 5.82
N ILE A 94 -8.61 16.89 5.70
CA ILE A 94 -8.53 16.12 4.45
C ILE A 94 -9.91 15.48 4.18
N PRO A 95 -10.51 15.62 2.98
CA PRO A 95 -11.80 15.02 2.68
C PRO A 95 -11.79 13.48 2.74
N ASP A 96 -12.89 12.89 3.21
CA ASP A 96 -13.00 11.43 3.38
C ASP A 96 -12.87 10.66 2.06
N CYS A 97 -13.37 11.22 0.96
CA CYS A 97 -13.22 10.63 -0.37
C CYS A 97 -11.76 10.57 -0.83
N VAL A 98 -10.94 11.55 -0.42
CA VAL A 98 -9.50 11.60 -0.71
C VAL A 98 -8.77 10.52 0.10
N LEU A 99 -9.08 10.41 1.40
CA LEU A 99 -8.53 9.35 2.26
C LEU A 99 -8.91 7.95 1.78
N LYS A 100 -10.17 7.74 1.36
CA LYS A 100 -10.63 6.47 0.75
C LYS A 100 -9.78 6.10 -0.45
N SER A 101 -9.59 7.03 -1.38
CA SER A 101 -8.77 6.81 -2.57
C SER A 101 -7.31 6.52 -2.22
N ALA A 102 -6.74 7.25 -1.26
CA ALA A 102 -5.35 7.09 -0.86
C ALA A 102 -5.08 5.74 -0.18
N PHE A 103 -5.95 5.33 0.75
CA PHE A 103 -5.82 4.03 1.40
C PHE A 103 -6.00 2.90 0.40
N LEU A 104 -7.03 2.96 -0.45
CA LEU A 104 -7.27 1.94 -1.48
C LEU A 104 -6.05 1.77 -2.38
N HIS A 105 -5.42 2.87 -2.80
CA HIS A 105 -4.20 2.85 -3.59
C HIS A 105 -3.10 2.01 -2.93
N HIS A 106 -2.78 2.30 -1.67
CA HIS A 106 -1.75 1.54 -0.95
C HIS A 106 -2.14 0.09 -0.70
N PHE A 107 -3.41 -0.21 -0.47
CA PHE A 107 -3.90 -1.57 -0.35
C PHE A 107 -3.65 -2.37 -1.62
N LEU A 108 -4.08 -1.88 -2.79
CA LEU A 108 -3.94 -2.59 -4.06
C LEU A 108 -2.46 -2.83 -4.42
N ASP A 109 -1.61 -1.87 -4.11
CA ASP A 109 -0.18 -2.02 -4.36
C ASP A 109 0.48 -3.05 -3.44
N GLU A 110 0.12 -3.09 -2.15
CA GLU A 110 0.61 -4.12 -1.21
C GLU A 110 0.07 -5.50 -1.58
N ILE A 111 -1.18 -5.60 -2.05
CA ILE A 111 -1.75 -6.85 -2.55
C ILE A 111 -0.89 -7.41 -3.69
N LYS A 112 -0.55 -6.56 -4.67
CA LYS A 112 0.33 -6.96 -5.79
C LYS A 112 1.68 -7.42 -5.30
N ASP A 113 2.25 -6.72 -4.32
CA ASP A 113 3.55 -7.07 -3.75
C ASP A 113 3.49 -8.42 -3.01
N ILE A 114 2.42 -8.71 -2.24
CA ILE A 114 2.23 -10.03 -1.61
C ILE A 114 2.15 -11.13 -2.66
N ILE A 115 1.29 -10.97 -3.67
CA ILE A 115 1.10 -11.96 -4.74
C ILE A 115 2.44 -12.24 -5.45
N LYS A 116 3.19 -11.20 -5.82
CA LYS A 116 4.50 -11.34 -6.48
C LYS A 116 5.52 -12.10 -5.63
N THR A 117 5.43 -11.98 -4.31
CA THR A 117 6.37 -12.64 -3.41
C THR A 117 6.01 -14.10 -3.14
N GLY A 118 4.80 -14.54 -3.50
CA GLY A 118 4.34 -15.92 -3.30
C GLY A 118 4.22 -16.34 -1.83
N VAL A 119 4.22 -15.39 -0.90
CA VAL A 119 4.17 -15.67 0.55
C VAL A 119 2.80 -16.22 0.97
N ILE A 120 1.73 -15.85 0.25
CA ILE A 120 0.37 -16.32 0.46
C ILE A 120 -0.18 -16.75 -0.90
N GLU A 121 -0.84 -17.91 -0.95
CA GLU A 121 -1.45 -18.39 -2.18
C GLU A 121 -2.63 -17.50 -2.58
N ALA A 122 -2.76 -17.20 -3.87
CA ALA A 122 -3.81 -16.31 -4.36
C ALA A 122 -5.24 -16.85 -4.11
N GLY A 123 -5.39 -18.17 -3.88
CA GLY A 123 -6.65 -18.79 -3.47
C GLY A 123 -7.12 -18.38 -2.06
N GLU A 124 -6.25 -17.77 -1.24
CA GLU A 124 -6.55 -17.25 0.09
C GLU A 124 -6.81 -15.73 0.06
N ALA A 125 -7.72 -15.26 -0.81
CA ALA A 125 -7.91 -13.84 -1.10
C ALA A 125 -8.17 -12.96 0.15
N GLU A 126 -9.07 -13.39 1.03
CA GLU A 126 -9.42 -12.67 2.26
C GLU A 126 -8.24 -12.61 3.25
N LYS A 127 -7.37 -13.63 3.23
CA LYS A 127 -6.14 -13.67 4.03
C LYS A 127 -5.09 -12.71 3.51
N ILE A 128 -4.96 -12.58 2.18
CA ILE A 128 -4.12 -11.55 1.55
C ILE A 128 -4.58 -10.16 2.00
N VAL A 129 -5.88 -9.86 1.91
CA VAL A 129 -6.42 -8.55 2.32
C VAL A 129 -6.17 -8.29 3.82
N SER A 130 -6.33 -9.31 4.68
CA SER A 130 -6.04 -9.21 6.12
C SER A 130 -4.57 -8.92 6.41
N GLU A 131 -3.67 -9.62 5.72
CA GLU A 131 -2.23 -9.41 5.84
C GLU A 131 -1.83 -7.99 5.38
N VAL A 132 -2.41 -7.51 4.26
CA VAL A 132 -2.19 -6.12 3.82
C VAL A 132 -2.70 -5.12 4.87
N ALA A 133 -3.89 -5.35 5.44
CA ALA A 133 -4.43 -4.46 6.46
C ALA A 133 -3.51 -4.37 7.70
N SER A 134 -2.94 -5.51 8.12
CA SER A 134 -1.94 -5.56 9.19
C SER A 134 -0.69 -4.73 8.86
N ARG A 135 -0.17 -4.86 7.64
CA ARG A 135 0.97 -4.04 7.19
C ARG A 135 0.63 -2.57 7.14
N LEU A 136 -0.60 -2.23 6.76
CA LEU A 136 -1.11 -0.87 6.59
C LEU A 136 -1.68 -0.22 7.87
N GLU A 137 -1.59 -0.88 9.02
CA GLU A 137 -2.25 -0.46 10.26
C GLU A 137 -1.88 0.97 10.71
N GLY A 138 -0.67 1.45 10.40
CA GLY A 138 -0.23 2.81 10.71
C GLY A 138 -1.11 3.91 10.10
N PHE A 139 -1.83 3.64 9.00
CA PHE A 139 -2.76 4.59 8.39
C PHE A 139 -4.05 4.80 9.20
N LYS A 140 -4.36 3.92 10.16
CA LYS A 140 -5.48 4.15 11.09
C LYS A 140 -5.30 5.45 11.89
N ASN A 141 -4.05 5.89 12.09
CA ASN A 141 -3.74 7.15 12.78
C ASN A 141 -4.26 8.39 12.03
N LEU A 142 -4.45 8.30 10.71
CA LEU A 142 -5.03 9.40 9.93
C LEU A 142 -6.54 9.47 10.12
N LYS A 143 -7.22 8.35 9.88
CA LYS A 143 -8.65 8.22 10.13
C LYS A 143 -9.07 6.75 10.14
N ALA A 144 -9.11 6.15 11.33
CA ALA A 144 -9.44 4.74 11.51
C ALA A 144 -10.77 4.34 10.87
N SER A 145 -11.82 5.18 10.96
CA SER A 145 -13.12 4.85 10.38
C SER A 145 -13.07 4.68 8.86
N ILE A 146 -12.30 5.51 8.16
CA ILE A 146 -12.14 5.42 6.70
C ILE A 146 -11.24 4.24 6.33
N PHE A 147 -10.19 3.98 7.10
CA PHE A 147 -9.35 2.80 6.91
C PHE A 147 -10.17 1.50 7.00
N GLU A 148 -11.00 1.38 8.03
CA GLU A 148 -11.88 0.22 8.23
C GLU A 148 -12.95 0.10 7.15
N GLU A 149 -13.46 1.22 6.63
CA GLU A 149 -14.39 1.20 5.50
C GLU A 149 -13.75 0.60 4.23
N VAL A 150 -12.54 1.06 3.89
CA VAL A 150 -11.77 0.54 2.74
C VAL A 150 -11.42 -0.93 2.95
N TYR A 151 -10.98 -1.30 4.15
CA TYR A 151 -10.66 -2.68 4.49
C TYR A 151 -11.87 -3.60 4.31
N ARG A 152 -13.04 -3.23 4.86
CA ARG A 152 -14.27 -4.02 4.72
C ARG A 152 -14.74 -4.13 3.27
N PHE A 153 -14.59 -3.06 2.50
CA PHE A 153 -14.87 -3.09 1.06
C PHE A 153 -13.98 -4.10 0.34
N LEU A 154 -12.67 -4.07 0.60
CA LEU A 154 -11.72 -5.02 0.01
C LEU A 154 -11.96 -6.46 0.47
N GLN A 155 -12.31 -6.67 1.73
CA GLN A 155 -12.70 -7.99 2.24
C GLN A 155 -13.92 -8.54 1.50
N LYS A 156 -14.96 -7.72 1.34
CA LYS A 156 -16.18 -8.10 0.62
C LYS A 156 -15.91 -8.48 -0.84
N HIS A 157 -14.94 -7.83 -1.47
CA HIS A 157 -14.59 -8.03 -2.88
C HIS A 157 -13.26 -8.75 -3.08
N ALA A 158 -12.75 -9.46 -2.06
CA ALA A 158 -11.37 -9.92 -2.04
C ALA A 158 -11.02 -10.74 -3.29
N ARG A 159 -11.83 -11.74 -3.63
CA ARG A 159 -11.59 -12.59 -4.81
C ARG A 159 -11.51 -11.80 -6.11
N GLU A 160 -12.48 -10.92 -6.36
CA GLU A 160 -12.49 -10.08 -7.57
C GLU A 160 -11.27 -9.14 -7.64
N VAL A 161 -10.87 -8.58 -6.49
CA VAL A 161 -9.68 -7.71 -6.40
C VAL A 161 -8.42 -8.51 -6.71
N ILE A 162 -8.23 -9.68 -6.08
CA ILE A 162 -7.07 -10.55 -6.32
C ILE A 162 -7.02 -11.01 -7.78
N ASP A 163 -8.15 -11.43 -8.36
CA ASP A 163 -8.24 -11.85 -9.76
C ASP A 163 -7.84 -10.73 -10.72
N ASP A 164 -8.25 -9.50 -10.45
CA ASP A 164 -7.85 -8.36 -11.27
C ASP A 164 -6.37 -8.01 -11.09
N VAL A 165 -5.83 -8.08 -9.87
CA VAL A 165 -4.41 -7.83 -9.62
C VAL A 165 -3.54 -8.90 -10.29
N LEU A 166 -3.97 -10.17 -10.26
CA LEU A 166 -3.27 -11.28 -10.92
C LEU A 166 -3.12 -11.09 -12.43
N LYS A 167 -4.09 -10.43 -13.09
CA LYS A 167 -3.98 -10.10 -14.53
C LYS A 167 -2.88 -9.09 -14.83
N GLU A 168 -2.33 -8.42 -13.82
CA GLU A 168 -1.25 -7.43 -13.95
C GLU A 168 0.10 -7.87 -13.34
N VAL A 169 0.19 -9.11 -12.86
CA VAL A 169 1.41 -9.71 -12.29
C VAL A 169 2.14 -10.53 -13.34
#